data_AF-A0A0Q8EJI0-F1
#
_entry.id   AF-A0A0Q8EJI0-F1
#
_cell.length_a   1.000
_cell.length_b   1.000
_cell.length_c   1.000
_cell.angle_alpha   90.00
_cell.angle_beta   90.00
_cell.angle_gamma   90.00
#
_symmetry.space_group_name_H-M   'P 1'
#
loop_
_entity.id
_entity.type
_entity.pdbx_description
1 polymer ?
#
loop_
_entity_poly.entity_id
_entity_poly.type
_entity_poly.pdbx_seq_one_letter_code
_entity_poly.pdbx_strand_id
1 'polypeptide(L)'
;MAIVLLATAAGAAVWWHSHAARTPAPPTAADATPSASPAWLRLQATPQARDHRERERFEADARDFFARASSLRPVERSERADALSRQIDRYEGDGGLSAGEAVLLRTALVKATVEDPAEQVEQVAAIADRYRTHADQRMAAFAAQQARDPRFQAYKAREAHVVSEVMAMTSIPAGLTRDQYLRQRLQEERERAYAP
;
A
#
# COMPACT_ATOMS: atom_id res chain seq x y z
N MET A 1 29.82 10.36 -24.98
CA MET A 1 29.29 11.73 -24.98
C MET A 1 28.91 12.10 -23.56
N ALA A 2 29.57 13.10 -23.00
CA ALA A 2 29.28 13.68 -21.69
C ALA A 2 28.67 15.06 -21.91
N ILE A 3 27.52 15.36 -21.30
CA ILE A 3 27.01 16.72 -21.09
C ILE A 3 26.27 16.72 -19.73
N VAL A 4 26.97 17.13 -18.67
CA VAL A 4 26.86 18.43 -17.95
C VAL A 4 25.77 18.43 -16.87
N LEU A 5 26.27 18.41 -15.63
CA LEU A 5 25.63 18.92 -14.42
C LEU A 5 25.30 20.40 -14.56
N LEU A 6 24.11 20.81 -14.14
CA LEU A 6 23.89 22.17 -13.67
C LEU A 6 22.93 22.15 -12.48
N ALA A 7 23.54 22.33 -11.31
CA ALA A 7 22.86 22.73 -10.10
C ALA A 7 22.54 24.22 -10.17
N THR A 8 21.32 24.60 -9.81
CA THR A 8 21.05 25.92 -9.25
C THR A 8 19.99 25.79 -8.16
N ALA A 9 20.38 26.24 -6.97
CA ALA A 9 19.56 26.36 -5.80
C ALA A 9 18.79 27.69 -5.77
N ALA A 10 17.82 27.74 -4.86
CA ALA A 10 17.27 28.91 -4.17
C ALA A 10 16.27 29.81 -4.92
N GLY A 11 15.19 30.15 -4.22
CA GLY A 11 14.30 31.26 -4.59
C GLY A 11 12.90 31.12 -4.01
N ALA A 12 12.72 31.58 -2.78
CA ALA A 12 11.47 31.52 -2.03
C ALA A 12 10.43 32.56 -2.49
N ALA A 13 9.16 32.12 -2.43
CA ALA A 13 7.97 32.84 -1.96
C ALA A 13 7.39 34.04 -2.76
N VAL A 14 6.09 34.27 -2.45
CA VAL A 14 5.23 35.45 -2.73
C VAL A 14 4.42 35.31 -4.05
N TRP A 15 3.08 35.37 -4.12
CA TRP A 15 2.04 35.77 -3.17
C TRP A 15 0.66 35.30 -3.68
N TRP A 16 -0.22 34.85 -2.79
CA TRP A 16 -1.65 34.74 -3.03
C TRP A 16 -2.30 36.11 -2.73
N HIS A 17 -3.10 36.63 -3.66
CA HIS A 17 -3.90 37.84 -3.42
C HIS A 17 -5.04 37.53 -2.44
N SER A 18 -4.98 38.11 -1.25
CA SER A 18 -6.08 38.15 -0.29
C SER A 18 -6.87 39.45 -0.46
N HIS A 19 -8.17 39.32 -0.74
CA HIS A 19 -9.10 40.45 -0.64
C HIS A 19 -9.39 40.74 0.83
N ALA A 20 -8.91 41.89 1.29
CA ALA A 20 -9.20 42.43 2.60
C ALA A 20 -10.66 42.90 2.69
N ALA A 21 -11.51 42.10 3.32
CA ALA A 21 -12.75 42.58 3.93
C ALA A 21 -12.53 42.64 5.45
N ARG A 22 -12.40 43.86 5.98
CA ARG A 22 -12.36 44.15 7.42
C ARG A 22 -13.65 43.67 8.06
N THR A 23 -13.59 42.54 8.75
CA THR A 23 -14.63 42.07 9.67
C THR A 23 -14.25 42.53 11.09
N PRO A 24 -15.18 43.07 11.89
CA PRO A 24 -14.88 43.57 13.23
C PRO A 24 -14.39 42.45 14.14
N ALA A 25 -13.40 42.78 14.98
CA ALA A 25 -12.77 41.86 15.92
C ALA A 25 -13.80 41.28 16.91
N PRO A 26 -13.87 39.96 17.10
CA PRO A 26 -14.56 39.37 18.23
C PRO A 26 -13.75 39.63 19.53
N PRO A 27 -14.41 39.67 20.69
CA PRO A 27 -13.76 39.98 21.96
C PRO A 27 -12.65 38.97 22.30
N THR A 28 -11.57 39.51 22.87
CA THR A 28 -10.42 38.80 23.42
C THR A 28 -10.87 37.65 24.31
N ALA A 29 -10.82 36.42 23.78
CA ALA A 29 -10.84 35.22 24.60
C ALA A 29 -9.48 35.13 25.29
N ALA A 30 -9.46 35.52 26.55
CA ALA A 30 -8.39 35.20 27.48
C ALA A 30 -8.04 33.70 27.40
N ASP A 31 -6.74 33.42 27.49
CA ASP A 31 -6.10 32.11 27.70
C ASP A 31 -7.06 30.94 27.98
N ALA A 32 -7.63 30.38 26.92
CA ALA A 32 -8.13 29.02 26.96
C ALA A 32 -6.94 28.12 26.62
N THR A 33 -6.13 27.77 27.62
CA THR A 33 -5.41 26.49 27.59
C THR A 33 -6.45 25.45 27.14
N PRO A 34 -6.26 24.72 26.03
CA PRO A 34 -7.25 23.77 25.57
C PRO A 34 -7.28 22.61 26.55
N SER A 35 -8.06 22.76 27.63
CA SER A 35 -8.40 21.68 28.53
C SER A 35 -9.22 20.71 27.69
N ALA A 36 -8.60 19.60 27.33
CA ALA A 36 -9.19 18.59 26.48
C ALA A 36 -10.57 18.20 27.02
N SER A 37 -11.62 18.35 26.21
CA SER A 37 -12.97 18.07 26.66
C SER A 37 -13.11 16.59 27.07
N PRO A 38 -13.97 16.26 28.06
CA PRO A 38 -14.20 14.87 28.46
C PRO A 38 -14.68 13.95 27.33
N ALA A 39 -15.26 14.52 26.27
CA ALA A 39 -15.63 13.80 25.05
C ALA A 39 -14.40 13.46 24.19
N TRP A 40 -13.47 14.41 24.03
CA TRP A 40 -12.20 14.18 23.34
C TRP A 40 -11.33 13.14 24.05
N LEU A 41 -11.23 13.21 25.38
CA LEU A 41 -10.51 12.21 26.18
C LEU A 41 -11.09 10.79 26.00
N ARG A 42 -12.42 10.66 25.89
CA ARG A 42 -13.08 9.39 25.59
C ARG A 42 -12.77 8.89 24.18
N LEU A 43 -12.79 9.77 23.18
CA LEU A 43 -12.41 9.43 21.81
C LEU A 43 -10.96 8.95 21.75
N GLN A 44 -10.04 9.61 22.45
CA GLN A 44 -8.64 9.20 22.54
C GLN A 44 -8.42 7.85 23.22
N ALA A 45 -9.34 7.41 24.08
CA ALA A 45 -9.23 6.13 24.76
C ALA A 45 -9.65 4.95 23.89
N THR A 46 -10.33 5.20 22.75
CA THR A 46 -10.79 4.16 21.82
C THR A 46 -9.62 3.38 21.21
N PRO A 47 -9.81 2.08 20.88
CA PRO A 47 -8.82 1.29 20.17
C PRO A 47 -8.36 1.95 18.86
N GLN A 48 -9.30 2.46 18.06
CA GLN A 48 -9.02 3.10 16.78
C GLN A 48 -8.10 4.32 16.92
N ALA A 49 -8.27 5.13 17.97
CA ALA A 49 -7.40 6.26 18.25
C ALA A 49 -6.01 5.84 18.75
N ARG A 50 -5.87 4.66 19.35
CA ARG A 50 -4.55 4.09 19.71
C ARG A 50 -3.85 3.60 18.45
N ASP A 51 -4.52 2.80 17.63
CA ASP A 51 -3.98 2.26 16.38
C ASP A 51 -3.50 3.38 15.45
N HIS A 52 -4.29 4.45 15.34
CA HIS A 52 -3.92 5.63 14.56
C HIS A 52 -2.64 6.31 15.09
N ARG A 53 -2.53 6.52 16.40
CA ARG A 53 -1.33 7.14 17.00
C ARG A 53 -0.11 6.24 16.91
N GLU A 54 -0.28 4.93 17.04
CA GLU A 54 0.81 3.98 16.83
C GLU A 54 1.30 4.05 15.38
N ARG A 55 0.38 4.15 14.41
CA ARG A 55 0.70 4.32 13.00
C ARG A 55 1.46 5.61 12.74
N GLU A 56 1.01 6.74 13.29
CA GLU A 56 1.72 8.02 13.18
C GLU A 56 3.14 7.94 13.76
N ARG A 57 3.31 7.27 14.90
CA ARG A 57 4.62 7.05 15.52
C ARG A 57 5.54 6.21 14.65
N PHE A 58 5.04 5.08 14.13
CA PHE A 58 5.81 4.25 13.19
C PHE A 58 6.28 5.04 11.97
N GLU A 59 5.39 5.82 11.36
CA GLU A 59 5.74 6.63 10.20
C GLU A 59 6.74 7.75 10.53
N ALA A 60 6.63 8.35 11.72
CA ALA A 60 7.57 9.35 12.19
C ALA A 60 8.95 8.72 12.47
N ASP A 61 8.99 7.59 13.17
CA ASP A 61 10.21 6.85 13.51
C ASP A 61 10.92 6.35 12.25
N ALA A 62 10.18 5.83 11.26
CA ALA A 62 10.73 5.39 9.99
C ALA A 62 11.36 6.56 9.21
N ARG A 63 10.62 7.66 9.06
CA ARG A 63 11.11 8.87 8.36
C ARG A 63 12.35 9.43 9.04
N ASP A 64 12.32 9.52 10.36
CA ASP A 64 13.41 10.03 11.18
C ASP A 64 14.66 9.14 11.06
N PHE A 65 14.49 7.82 11.18
CA PHE A 65 15.58 6.86 11.05
C PHE A 65 16.26 6.99 9.68
N PHE A 66 15.50 6.92 8.59
CA PHE A 66 16.09 6.98 7.25
C PHE A 66 16.72 8.33 6.93
N ALA A 67 16.19 9.43 7.48
CA ALA A 67 16.78 10.76 7.33
C ALA A 67 18.14 10.88 8.07
N ARG A 68 18.29 10.20 9.22
CA ARG A 68 19.47 10.35 10.10
C ARG A 68 20.44 9.18 10.07
N ALA A 69 20.10 8.06 9.45
CA ALA A 69 20.83 6.80 9.56
C ALA A 69 22.35 6.94 9.36
N SER A 70 22.77 7.67 8.32
CA SER A 70 24.19 7.88 8.01
C SER A 70 24.96 8.68 9.08
N SER A 71 24.27 9.54 9.83
CA SER A 71 24.85 10.34 10.92
C SER A 71 24.85 9.64 12.28
N LEU A 72 24.11 8.54 12.41
CA LEU A 72 24.06 7.76 13.64
C LEU A 72 25.35 6.96 13.84
N ARG A 73 25.73 6.77 15.11
CA ARG A 73 26.79 5.83 15.47
C ARG A 73 26.37 4.40 15.11
N PRO A 74 27.30 3.48 14.77
CA PRO A 74 26.96 2.14 14.30
C PRO A 74 26.02 1.36 15.25
N VAL A 75 26.30 1.38 16.55
CA VAL A 75 25.46 0.70 17.56
C VAL A 75 24.04 1.27 17.59
N GLU A 76 23.91 2.59 17.66
CA GLU A 76 22.60 3.26 17.69
C GLU A 76 21.82 3.03 16.38
N ARG A 77 22.52 3.03 15.24
CA ARG A 77 21.94 2.73 13.94
C ARG A 77 21.36 1.32 13.90
N SER A 78 22.10 0.33 14.40
CA SER A 78 21.65 -1.06 14.48
C SER A 78 20.43 -1.21 15.39
N GLU A 79 20.48 -0.65 16.60
CA GLU A 79 19.37 -0.75 17.57
C GLU A 79 18.07 -0.15 17.02
N ARG A 80 18.16 1.01 16.35
CA ARG A 80 17.00 1.65 15.74
C ARG A 80 16.50 0.89 14.52
N ALA A 81 17.39 0.33 13.70
CA ALA A 81 16.99 -0.52 12.58
C ALA A 81 16.26 -1.78 13.05
N ASP A 82 16.73 -2.42 14.12
CA ASP A 82 16.07 -3.59 14.71
C ASP A 82 14.70 -3.25 15.27
N ALA A 83 14.57 -2.09 15.93
CA ALA A 83 13.29 -1.59 16.40
C ALA A 83 12.33 -1.35 15.24
N LEU A 84 12.78 -0.72 14.16
CA LEU A 84 11.97 -0.48 12.97
C LEU A 84 11.61 -1.79 12.26
N SER A 85 12.52 -2.76 12.18
CA SER A 85 12.24 -4.08 11.60
C SER A 85 11.11 -4.79 12.35
N ARG A 86 11.11 -4.78 13.69
CA ARG A 86 10.01 -5.34 14.48
C ARG A 86 8.68 -4.62 14.26
N GLN A 87 8.70 -3.31 14.04
CA GLN A 87 7.49 -2.57 13.70
C GLN A 87 6.98 -2.93 12.31
N ILE A 88 7.87 -3.09 11.32
CA ILE A 88 7.51 -3.59 9.98
C ILE A 88 6.87 -4.97 10.07
N ASP A 89 7.47 -5.90 10.82
CA ASP A 89 6.92 -7.26 11.01
C ASP A 89 5.50 -7.22 11.57
N ARG A 90 5.24 -6.36 12.56
CA ARG A 90 3.91 -6.19 13.17
C ARG A 90 2.90 -5.63 12.16
N TYR A 91 3.20 -4.50 11.54
CA TYR A 91 2.26 -3.87 10.60
C TYR A 91 2.01 -4.72 9.36
N GLU A 92 3.01 -5.47 8.90
CA GLU A 92 2.82 -6.43 7.83
C GLU A 92 1.89 -7.58 8.26
N GLY A 93 2.10 -8.15 9.46
CA GLY A 93 1.28 -9.22 10.00
C GLY A 93 -0.19 -8.82 10.22
N ASP A 94 -0.41 -7.59 10.65
CA ASP A 94 -1.74 -7.04 10.94
C ASP A 94 -2.44 -6.47 9.67
N GLY A 95 -1.80 -6.54 8.49
CA GLY A 95 -2.32 -5.99 7.24
C GLY A 95 -2.28 -4.46 7.14
N GLY A 96 -1.58 -3.79 8.07
CA GLY A 96 -1.30 -2.36 8.03
C GLY A 96 -0.23 -1.96 7.02
N LEU A 97 0.58 -2.90 6.54
CA LEU A 97 1.48 -2.73 5.40
C LEU A 97 1.19 -3.77 4.33
N SER A 98 1.15 -3.32 3.07
CA SER A 98 1.18 -4.23 1.94
C SER A 98 2.56 -4.90 1.83
N ALA A 99 2.57 -6.06 1.17
CA ALA A 99 3.83 -6.77 0.88
C ALA A 99 4.84 -5.89 0.12
N GLY A 100 4.38 -5.04 -0.81
CA GLY A 100 5.24 -4.14 -1.56
C GLY A 100 5.87 -3.06 -0.67
N GLU A 101 5.10 -2.44 0.23
CA GLU A 101 5.62 -1.46 1.18
C GLU A 101 6.64 -2.08 2.14
N ALA A 102 6.35 -3.29 2.65
CA ALA A 102 7.26 -4.00 3.53
C ALA A 102 8.59 -4.33 2.84
N VAL A 103 8.57 -4.79 1.59
CA VAL A 103 9.80 -5.01 0.78
C VAL A 103 10.61 -3.72 0.63
N LEU A 104 9.95 -2.59 0.32
CA LEU A 104 10.62 -1.30 0.15
C LEU A 104 11.30 -0.85 1.46
N LEU A 105 10.59 -0.93 2.58
CA LEU A 105 11.12 -0.54 3.89
C LEU A 105 12.29 -1.43 4.33
N ARG A 106 12.18 -2.75 4.14
CA ARG A 106 13.28 -3.69 4.46
C ARG A 106 14.50 -3.47 3.56
N THR A 107 14.29 -3.21 2.28
CA THR A 107 15.38 -2.85 1.36
C THR A 107 16.06 -1.55 1.81
N ALA A 108 15.28 -0.55 2.23
CA ALA A 108 15.82 0.70 2.77
C ALA A 108 16.60 0.48 4.07
N LEU A 109 16.14 -0.42 4.96
CA LEU A 109 16.87 -0.82 6.16
C LEU A 109 18.24 -1.40 5.81
N VAL A 110 18.30 -2.38 4.90
CA VAL A 110 19.56 -2.99 4.45
C VAL A 110 20.53 -1.93 3.93
N LYS A 111 20.05 -1.03 3.06
CA LYS A 111 20.90 0.07 2.53
C LYS A 111 21.37 1.04 3.61
N ALA A 112 20.61 1.19 4.68
CA ALA A 112 20.95 2.08 5.77
C ALA A 112 21.94 1.44 6.76
N THR A 113 21.94 0.12 6.93
CA THR A 113 22.72 -0.56 7.98
C THR A 113 23.91 -1.39 7.49
N VAL A 114 23.88 -1.89 6.26
CA VAL A 114 24.93 -2.73 5.71
C VAL A 114 25.90 -1.87 4.91
N GLU A 115 27.20 -1.95 5.21
CA GLU A 115 28.21 -1.09 4.56
C GLU A 115 28.70 -1.66 3.23
N ASP A 116 28.84 -2.99 3.13
CA ASP A 116 29.31 -3.65 1.91
C ASP A 116 28.21 -3.69 0.83
N PRO A 117 28.43 -3.08 -0.35
CA PRO A 117 27.48 -3.15 -1.45
C PRO A 117 27.18 -4.57 -1.93
N ALA A 118 28.14 -5.51 -1.85
CA ALA A 118 27.92 -6.89 -2.26
C ALA A 118 26.93 -7.58 -1.30
N GLU A 119 27.14 -7.40 0.01
CA GLU A 119 26.23 -7.88 1.05
C GLU A 119 24.83 -7.24 0.95
N GLN A 120 24.75 -5.94 0.63
CA GLN A 120 23.45 -5.29 0.39
C GLN A 120 22.67 -5.97 -0.74
N VAL A 121 23.33 -6.29 -1.86
CA VAL A 121 22.68 -6.95 -3.00
C VAL A 121 22.18 -8.33 -2.60
N GLU A 122 22.98 -9.11 -1.88
CA GLU A 122 22.60 -10.45 -1.39
C GLU A 122 21.37 -10.38 -0.48
N GLN A 123 21.39 -9.49 0.53
CA GLN A 123 20.28 -9.36 1.47
C GLN A 123 19.00 -8.85 0.80
N VAL A 124 19.10 -7.90 -0.14
CA VAL A 124 17.94 -7.41 -0.91
C VAL A 124 17.37 -8.50 -1.81
N ALA A 125 18.20 -9.32 -2.45
CA ALA A 125 17.75 -10.46 -3.24
C ALA A 125 17.02 -11.49 -2.36
N ALA A 126 17.55 -11.80 -1.17
CA ALA A 126 16.91 -12.70 -0.21
C ALA A 126 15.55 -12.19 0.26
N ILE A 127 15.39 -10.87 0.45
CA ILE A 127 14.08 -10.25 0.74
C ILE A 127 13.12 -10.53 -0.44
N ALA A 128 13.51 -10.19 -1.67
CA ALA A 128 12.65 -10.38 -2.84
C ALA A 128 12.20 -11.85 -3.01
N ASP A 129 13.12 -12.80 -2.86
CA ASP A 129 12.85 -14.24 -2.98
C ASP A 129 11.90 -14.75 -1.91
N ARG A 130 12.04 -14.27 -0.66
CA ARG A 130 11.10 -14.61 0.42
C ARG A 130 9.68 -14.17 0.08
N TYR A 131 9.51 -12.94 -0.38
CA TYR A 131 8.18 -12.42 -0.73
C TYR A 131 7.58 -13.11 -1.95
N ARG A 132 8.41 -13.42 -2.96
CA ARG A 132 7.99 -14.21 -4.11
C ARG A 132 7.51 -15.59 -3.69
N THR A 133 8.28 -16.29 -2.86
CA THR A 133 7.91 -17.62 -2.34
C THR A 133 6.58 -17.57 -1.59
N HIS A 134 6.38 -16.56 -0.73
CA HIS A 134 5.12 -16.39 -0.02
C HIS A 134 3.94 -16.08 -0.97
N ALA A 135 4.17 -15.28 -2.02
CA ALA A 135 3.15 -15.00 -3.03
C ALA A 135 2.76 -16.27 -3.80
N ASP A 136 3.76 -17.04 -4.25
CA ASP A 136 3.56 -18.31 -4.95
C ASP A 136 2.79 -19.32 -4.09
N GLN A 137 3.11 -19.42 -2.80
CA GLN A 137 2.38 -20.26 -1.84
C GLN A 137 0.91 -19.84 -1.71
N ARG A 138 0.61 -18.53 -1.57
CA ARG A 138 -0.77 -18.05 -1.49
C ARG A 138 -1.54 -18.29 -2.79
N MET A 139 -0.89 -18.07 -3.94
CA MET A 139 -1.48 -18.35 -5.25
C MET A 139 -1.79 -19.83 -5.42
N ALA A 140 -0.87 -20.71 -5.04
CA ALA A 140 -1.07 -22.15 -5.08
C ALA A 140 -2.20 -22.60 -4.13
N ALA A 141 -2.27 -22.05 -2.92
CA ALA A 141 -3.33 -22.33 -1.96
C ALA A 141 -4.71 -21.90 -2.49
N PHE A 142 -4.79 -20.70 -3.07
CA PHE A 142 -6.01 -20.19 -3.69
C PHE A 142 -6.44 -21.04 -4.91
N ALA A 143 -5.50 -21.40 -5.77
CA ALA A 143 -5.77 -22.29 -6.91
C ALA A 143 -6.26 -23.68 -6.45
N ALA A 144 -5.66 -24.23 -5.38
CA ALA A 144 -6.10 -25.49 -4.78
C ALA A 144 -7.50 -25.39 -4.16
N GLN A 145 -7.84 -24.24 -3.57
CA GLN A 145 -9.20 -23.97 -3.08
C GLN A 145 -10.20 -23.94 -4.24
N GLN A 146 -9.89 -23.19 -5.31
CA GLN A 146 -10.74 -23.14 -6.51
C GLN A 146 -10.91 -24.51 -7.18
N ALA A 147 -9.85 -25.32 -7.21
CA ALA A 147 -9.90 -26.69 -7.74
C ALA A 147 -10.90 -27.59 -6.98
N ARG A 148 -11.11 -27.32 -5.69
CA ARG A 148 -12.02 -28.08 -4.82
C ARG A 148 -13.42 -27.49 -4.74
N ASP A 149 -13.65 -26.29 -5.25
CA ASP A 149 -14.95 -25.61 -5.23
C ASP A 149 -15.83 -26.11 -6.39
N PRO A 150 -16.89 -26.91 -6.12
CA PRO A 150 -17.75 -27.44 -7.19
C PRO A 150 -18.47 -26.34 -7.98
N ARG A 151 -18.79 -25.20 -7.34
CA ARG A 151 -19.47 -24.07 -7.99
C ARG A 151 -18.53 -23.38 -8.96
N PHE A 152 -17.26 -23.22 -8.58
CA PHE A 152 -16.21 -22.73 -9.47
C PHE A 152 -15.98 -23.68 -10.65
N GLN A 153 -15.90 -24.99 -10.42
CA GLN A 153 -15.74 -25.98 -11.50
C GLN A 153 -16.90 -25.94 -12.49
N ALA A 154 -18.14 -25.90 -12.00
CA ALA A 154 -19.33 -25.79 -12.84
C ALA A 154 -19.31 -24.49 -13.67
N TYR A 155 -18.96 -23.36 -13.05
CA TYR A 155 -18.81 -22.07 -13.74
C TYR A 155 -17.75 -22.15 -14.85
N LYS A 156 -16.57 -22.71 -14.59
CA LYS A 156 -15.50 -22.83 -15.61
C LYS A 156 -15.89 -23.73 -16.77
N ALA A 157 -16.63 -24.81 -16.53
CA ALA A 157 -17.17 -25.66 -17.58
C ALA A 157 -18.17 -24.90 -18.48
N ARG A 158 -19.06 -24.12 -17.86
CA ARG A 158 -20.01 -23.24 -18.58
C ARG A 158 -19.30 -22.15 -19.37
N GLU A 159 -18.28 -21.53 -18.79
CA GLU A 159 -17.45 -20.52 -19.45
C GLU A 159 -16.82 -21.06 -20.75
N ALA A 160 -16.19 -22.24 -20.67
CA ALA A 160 -15.60 -22.91 -21.82
C ALA A 160 -16.64 -23.25 -22.90
N HIS A 161 -17.82 -23.69 -22.49
CA HIS A 161 -18.93 -23.97 -23.40
C HIS A 161 -19.37 -22.70 -24.14
N VAL A 162 -19.61 -21.60 -23.44
CA VAL A 162 -19.99 -20.31 -24.05
C VAL A 162 -18.92 -19.79 -25.01
N VAL A 163 -17.64 -19.89 -24.66
CA VAL A 163 -16.55 -19.51 -25.58
C VAL A 163 -16.62 -20.35 -26.85
N SER A 164 -16.80 -21.66 -26.73
CA SER A 164 -16.92 -22.55 -27.90
C SER A 164 -18.12 -22.23 -28.78
N GLU A 165 -19.29 -21.96 -28.17
CA GLU A 165 -20.50 -21.55 -28.89
C GLU A 165 -20.27 -20.26 -29.68
N VAL A 166 -19.78 -19.21 -29.01
CA VAL A 166 -19.61 -17.89 -29.62
C VAL A 166 -18.55 -17.90 -30.74
N MET A 167 -17.49 -18.69 -30.59
CA MET A 167 -16.47 -18.83 -31.62
C MET A 167 -16.97 -19.61 -32.84
N ALA A 168 -17.87 -20.57 -32.65
CA ALA A 168 -18.49 -21.33 -33.74
C ALA A 168 -19.59 -20.54 -34.49
N MET A 169 -20.09 -19.42 -33.91
CA MET A 169 -21.14 -18.62 -34.53
C MET A 169 -20.67 -17.95 -35.82
N THR A 170 -21.41 -18.21 -36.90
CA THR A 170 -21.22 -17.58 -38.21
C THR A 170 -21.77 -16.16 -38.26
N SER A 171 -22.79 -15.85 -37.46
CA SER A 171 -23.38 -14.52 -37.33
C SER A 171 -23.62 -14.19 -35.85
N ILE A 172 -23.30 -12.97 -35.43
CA ILE A 172 -23.49 -12.51 -34.06
C ILE A 172 -24.78 -11.67 -33.96
N PRO A 173 -25.66 -11.92 -32.98
CA PRO A 173 -26.93 -11.23 -32.86
C PRO A 173 -26.79 -9.77 -32.43
N ALA A 174 -27.88 -9.01 -32.56
CA ALA A 174 -28.02 -7.63 -32.08
C ALA A 174 -26.98 -6.63 -32.62
N GLY A 175 -26.35 -6.93 -33.76
CA GLY A 175 -25.33 -6.05 -34.36
C GLY A 175 -24.04 -5.95 -33.54
N LEU A 176 -23.86 -6.81 -32.54
CA LEU A 176 -22.67 -6.82 -31.70
C LEU A 176 -21.49 -7.42 -32.45
N THR A 177 -20.28 -6.97 -32.09
CA THR A 177 -19.07 -7.73 -32.45
C THR A 177 -19.01 -9.03 -31.64
N ARG A 178 -18.30 -10.04 -32.16
CA ARG A 178 -18.12 -11.32 -31.46
C ARG A 178 -17.58 -11.13 -30.04
N ASP A 179 -16.63 -10.22 -29.85
CA ASP A 179 -16.02 -9.94 -28.53
C ASP A 179 -16.97 -9.23 -27.57
N GLN A 180 -17.83 -8.34 -28.08
CA GLN A 180 -18.87 -7.71 -27.27
C GLN A 180 -19.90 -8.75 -26.81
N TYR A 181 -20.35 -9.59 -27.74
CA TYR A 181 -21.30 -10.66 -27.44
C TYR A 181 -20.70 -11.69 -26.47
N LEU A 182 -19.43 -12.08 -26.66
CA LEU A 182 -18.73 -12.98 -25.75
C LEU A 182 -18.66 -12.38 -24.35
N ARG A 183 -18.24 -11.11 -24.20
CA ARG A 183 -18.18 -10.45 -22.89
C ARG A 183 -19.54 -10.41 -22.21
N GLN A 184 -20.61 -10.10 -22.94
CA GLN A 184 -21.97 -10.13 -22.41
C GLN A 184 -22.35 -11.52 -21.91
N ARG A 185 -22.15 -12.56 -22.74
CA ARG A 185 -22.49 -13.94 -22.38
C ARG A 185 -21.70 -14.45 -21.17
N LEU A 186 -20.41 -14.12 -21.09
CA LEU A 186 -19.57 -14.46 -19.94
C LEU A 186 -20.02 -13.72 -18.68
N GLN A 187 -20.50 -12.49 -18.80
CA GLN A 187 -21.06 -11.74 -17.67
C GLN A 187 -22.37 -12.37 -17.17
N GLU A 188 -23.27 -12.78 -18.07
CA GLU A 188 -24.51 -13.51 -17.72
C GLU A 188 -24.22 -14.82 -16.97
N GLU A 189 -23.23 -15.60 -17.41
CA GLU A 189 -22.83 -16.83 -16.71
C GLU A 189 -22.20 -16.55 -15.34
N ARG A 190 -21.46 -15.45 -15.18
CA ARG A 190 -20.94 -15.02 -13.86
C ARG A 190 -22.07 -14.66 -12.91
N GLU A 191 -23.06 -13.92 -13.37
CA GLU A 191 -24.23 -13.56 -12.57
C GLU A 191 -25.03 -14.80 -12.17
N ARG A 192 -25.23 -15.75 -13.08
CA ARG A 192 -25.87 -17.04 -12.75
C ARG A 192 -25.10 -17.83 -11.70
N ALA A 193 -23.76 -17.78 -11.76
CA ALA A 193 -22.91 -18.52 -10.84
C ALA A 193 -22.69 -17.82 -9.50
N TYR A 194 -22.79 -16.48 -9.42
CA TYR A 194 -22.38 -15.70 -8.25
C TYR A 194 -23.32 -14.59 -7.77
N ALA A 195 -24.50 -14.41 -8.36
CA ALA A 195 -25.52 -13.55 -7.78
C ALA A 195 -25.89 -14.01 -6.36
N PRO A 196 -26.12 -13.06 -5.42
CA PRO A 196 -26.48 -13.35 -4.04
C PRO A 196 -27.87 -13.98 -3.88
#